data_AF-A0A1G0LEH0-F1
#
_entry.id   AF-A0A1G0LEH0-F1
#
_cell.length_a   1.000
_cell.length_b   1.000
_cell.length_c   1.000
_cell.angle_alpha   90.00
_cell.angle_beta   90.00
_cell.angle_gamma   90.00
#
_symmetry.space_group_name_H-M   'P 1'
#
loop_
_entity.id
_entity.type
_entity.pdbx_description
1 polymer ?
#
loop_
_entity_poly.entity_id
_entity_poly.type
_entity_poly.pdbx_seq_one_letter_code
_entity_poly.pdbx_strand_id
1 'polypeptide(L)' 'MSSYKVEQRRLTLRGREFHFVSYEGQLANPARQQPATVPTWFLMNAGKRWAVMPHQPGQEPDELDRLLTQWLEVYVFC' A
#
# COMPACT_ATOMS: atom_id res chain seq x y z
N MET A 1 -4.07 20.78 -7.57
CA MET A 1 -4.76 19.62 -8.16
C MET A 1 -3.80 18.45 -8.09
N SER A 2 -3.95 17.58 -7.09
CA SER A 2 -3.19 16.34 -7.05
C SER A 2 -4.06 15.26 -7.67
N SER A 3 -3.82 14.95 -8.94
CA SER A 3 -4.48 13.82 -9.61
C SER A 3 -3.77 12.53 -9.22
N TYR A 4 -3.61 12.27 -7.93
CA TYR A 4 -3.05 11.02 -7.48
C TYR A 4 -3.99 9.90 -7.87
N LYS A 5 -3.50 9.00 -8.72
CA LYS A 5 -4.25 7.84 -9.14
C LYS A 5 -4.11 6.78 -8.07
N VAL A 6 -5.19 6.52 -7.35
CA VAL A 6 -5.28 5.37 -6.45
C VAL A 6 -5.08 4.10 -7.29
N GLU A 7 -4.08 3.32 -6.93
CA GLU A 7 -3.78 2.05 -7.58
C GLU A 7 -4.27 0.91 -6.70
N GLN A 8 -4.73 -0.16 -7.35
CA GLN A 8 -5.17 -1.36 -6.66
C GLN A 8 -4.44 -2.55 -7.25
N ARG A 9 -3.88 -3.40 -6.40
CA ARG A 9 -3.15 -4.58 -6.79
C ARG A 9 -3.72 -5.79 -6.04
N ARG A 10 -4.05 -6.85 -6.78
CA ARG A 10 -4.49 -8.10 -6.18
C ARG A 10 -3.42 -9.15 -6.41
N LEU A 11 -3.05 -9.85 -5.35
CA LEU A 11 -2.06 -10.92 -5.39
C LEU A 11 -2.64 -12.19 -4.81
N THR A 12 -2.34 -13.31 -5.46
CA THR A 12 -2.72 -14.63 -4.95
C THR A 12 -1.46 -15.32 -4.46
N LEU A 13 -1.38 -15.58 -3.16
CA LEU A 13 -0.27 -16.28 -2.53
C LEU A 13 -0.80 -17.44 -1.69
N ARG A 14 -0.27 -18.65 -1.93
CA ARG A 14 -0.67 -19.90 -1.24
C ARG A 14 -2.18 -20.16 -1.26
N GLY A 15 -2.83 -19.86 -2.39
CA GLY A 15 -4.28 -20.05 -2.56
C GLY A 15 -5.16 -19.01 -1.85
N ARG A 16 -4.58 -17.94 -1.28
CA ARG A 16 -5.32 -16.81 -0.70
C ARG A 16 -5.15 -15.57 -1.58
N GLU A 17 -6.24 -14.86 -1.84
CA GLU A 17 -6.21 -13.56 -2.51
C GLU A 17 -6.01 -12.44 -1.48
N PHE A 18 -5.12 -11.51 -1.80
CA PHE A 18 -4.79 -10.33 -1.01
C PHE A 18 -5.04 -9.08 -1.84
N HIS A 19 -5.79 -8.13 -1.27
CA HIS A 19 -6.14 -6.88 -1.94
C HIS A 19 -5.36 -5.71 -1.37
N PHE A 20 -4.48 -5.15 -2.18
CA PHE A 20 -3.69 -3.98 -1.85
C PHE A 20 -4.25 -2.74 -2.55
N VAL A 21 -4.26 -1.62 -1.84
CA VAL A 21 -4.71 -0.32 -2.33
C VAL A 21 -3.68 0.74 -1.94
N SER A 22 -3.25 1.56 -2.90
CA SER A 22 -2.37 2.69 -2.61
C SER A 22 -3.20 3.93 -2.28
N TYR A 23 -2.84 4.62 -1.21
CA TYR A 23 -3.42 5.93 -0.88
C TYR A 23 -2.40 7.02 -1.09
N GLU A 24 -2.90 8.17 -1.56
CA GLU A 24 -2.10 9.39 -1.65
C GLU A 24 -1.57 9.78 -0.27
N GLY A 25 -0.33 10.23 -0.24
CA GLY A 25 0.22 10.90 0.91
C GLY A 25 -0.49 12.23 1.15
N GLN A 26 -0.91 12.50 2.38
CA GLN A 26 -1.46 13.81 2.74
C GLN A 26 -0.32 14.81 2.95
N LEU A 27 -0.45 16.01 2.36
CA LEU A 27 0.42 17.13 2.70
C LEU A 27 0.30 17.45 4.20
N ALA A 28 1.39 17.95 4.79
CA ALA A 28 1.36 18.39 6.18
C ALA A 28 0.27 19.45 6.34
N ASN A 29 -0.64 19.24 7.30
CA ASN A 29 -1.62 20.25 7.69
C ASN A 29 -1.24 20.78 9.07
N PRO A 30 -0.46 21.88 9.15
CA PRO A 30 -0.01 22.44 10.42
C PRO A 30 -1.18 22.95 11.27
N ALA A 31 -2.31 23.35 10.67
CA ALA A 31 -3.51 23.77 11.41
C ALA A 31 -4.20 22.62 12.15
N ARG A 32 -4.00 21.37 11.71
CA ARG A 32 -4.50 20.15 12.38
C ARG A 32 -3.39 19.33 13.05
N GLN A 33 -2.16 19.85 13.10
CA GLN A 33 -0.95 19.14 13.52
C GLN A 33 -0.73 17.79 12.84
N GLN A 34 -1.18 17.66 11.59
CA GLN A 34 -1.01 16.41 10.83
C GLN A 34 0.31 16.46 10.06
N PRO A 35 1.27 15.56 10.34
CA PRO A 35 2.51 15.49 9.59
C PRO A 35 2.22 15.06 8.14
N ALA A 36 3.09 15.44 7.22
CA ALA A 36 3.00 14.94 5.85
C ALA A 36 3.13 13.41 5.88
N THR A 37 2.22 12.72 5.20
CA THR A 37 2.32 11.27 4.98
C THR A 37 2.76 11.03 3.55
N VAL A 38 3.57 10.00 3.34
CA VAL A 38 3.96 9.58 2.00
C VAL A 38 2.86 8.69 1.40
N PRO A 39 2.71 8.67 0.06
CA PRO A 39 1.90 7.65 -0.59
C PRO A 39 2.28 6.27 -0.07
N THR A 40 1.30 5.43 0.23
CA THR A 40 1.53 4.15 0.94
C THR A 40 0.58 3.08 0.43
N TRP A 41 1.08 1.86 0.25
CA TRP A 41 0.31 0.66 0.02
C TRP A 41 -0.30 0.13 1.31
N PHE A 42 -1.59 -0.17 1.26
CA PHE A 42 -2.32 -0.78 2.36
C PHE A 42 -2.90 -2.13 1.95
N LEU A 43 -2.74 -3.14 2.79
CA LEU A 43 -3.45 -4.41 2.67
C LEU A 43 -4.84 -4.27 3.30
N MET A 44 -5.87 -4.53 2.51
CA MET A 44 -7.26 -4.62 2.95
C MET A 44 -7.53 -6.07 3.37
N ASN A 45 -7.65 -6.32 4.67
CA ASN A 45 -7.95 -7.65 5.20
C ASN A 45 -8.98 -7.55 6.34
N ALA A 46 -10.08 -8.31 6.23
CA ALA A 46 -11.15 -8.40 7.23
C ALA A 46 -11.65 -7.02 7.74
N GLY A 47 -11.82 -6.05 6.83
CA GLY A 47 -12.26 -4.69 7.18
C GLY A 47 -11.21 -3.80 7.85
N LYS A 48 -9.98 -4.30 8.02
CA LYS A 48 -8.84 -3.53 8.51
C LYS A 48 -7.88 -3.21 7.36
N ARG A 49 -7.26 -2.04 7.45
CA ARG A 49 -6.19 -1.60 6.55
C ARG A 49 -4.86 -1.67 7.30
N TRP A 50 -3.90 -2.38 6.71
CA TRP A 50 -2.55 -2.52 7.27
C TRP A 50 -1.58 -1.79 6.36
N ALA A 51 -0.78 -0.87 6.91
CA ALA A 51 0.27 -0.21 6.14
C ALA A 51 1.36 -1.23 5.79
N VAL A 52 1.70 -1.32 4.50
CA VAL A 52 2.61 -2.33 3.95
C VAL A 52 3.97 -1.69 3.66
N MET A 53 3.99 -0.76 2.71
CA MET A 53 5.20 -0.06 2.26
C MET A 53 4.83 1.27 1.58
N PRO A 54 5.76 2.24 1.49
CA PRO A 54 5.53 3.44 0.69
C PRO A 54 5.22 3.09 -0.77
N HIS A 55 4.27 3.80 -1.36
CA HIS A 55 3.97 3.77 -2.80
C HIS A 55 4.94 4.68 -3.53
N GLN A 56 5.55 4.15 -4.59
CA GLN A 56 6.46 4.88 -5.46
C GLN A 56 5.80 5.00 -6.85
N PRO A 57 5.44 6.22 -7.29
CA PRO A 57 4.90 6.42 -8.62
C PRO A 57 5.88 5.95 -9.70
N GLY A 58 5.39 5.14 -10.66
CA GLY A 58 6.23 4.59 -11.73
C GLY A 58 7.05 3.35 -11.33
N GLN A 59 6.78 2.76 -10.17
CA GLN A 59 7.37 1.48 -9.80
C GLN A 59 6.94 0.37 -10.77
N GLU A 60 7.90 -0.47 -11.17
CA GLU A 60 7.64 -1.60 -12.05
C GLU A 60 6.66 -2.60 -11.41
N PRO A 61 5.60 -3.05 -12.11
CA PRO A 61 4.59 -3.95 -11.54
C PRO A 61 5.16 -5.27 -11.02
N ASP A 62 6.19 -5.83 -11.67
CA ASP A 62 6.81 -7.09 -11.27
C ASP A 62 7.65 -6.93 -9.98
N GLU A 63 8.30 -5.79 -9.82
CA GLU A 63 9.05 -5.46 -8.61
C GLU A 63 8.09 -5.21 -7.44
N LEU A 64 7.00 -4.48 -7.69
CA LEU A 64 5.94 -4.27 -6.70
C LEU A 64 5.38 -5.62 -6.21
N ASP A 65 5.05 -6.54 -7.12
CA ASP A 65 4.50 -7.85 -6.77
C ASP A 65 5.47 -8.65 -5.90
N ARG A 66 6.77 -8.61 -6.22
CA ARG A 66 7.81 -9.25 -5.41
C ARG A 66 7.86 -8.67 -4.00
N LEU A 67 7.85 -7.35 -3.85
CA LEU A 67 7.92 -6.68 -2.54
C LEU A 67 6.67 -6.95 -1.69
N LEU A 68 5.48 -6.88 -2.29
CA LEU A 68 4.22 -7.20 -1.60
C LEU A 68 4.16 -8.67 -1.17
N THR A 69 4.63 -9.58 -2.03
CA THR A 69 4.75 -11.01 -1.71
C THR A 69 5.70 -11.24 -0.53
N GLN A 70 6.89 -10.62 -0.56
CA GLN A 70 7.85 -10.71 0.54
C GLN A 70 7.27 -10.19 1.86
N TRP A 71 6.53 -9.08 1.82
CA TRP A 71 5.85 -8.56 3.00
C TRP A 71 4.80 -9.55 3.54
N LEU A 72 4.00 -10.18 2.67
CA LEU A 72 3.03 -11.20 3.08
C LEU A 72 3.73 -12.40 3.75
N GLU A 73 4.87 -12.83 3.22
CA GLU A 73 5.65 -13.91 3.83
C GLU A 73 6.12 -13.56 5.25
N VAL A 74 6.59 -12.33 5.45
CA VAL A 74 7.12 -11.87 6.76
C VAL A 74 6.03 -11.58 7.78
N TYR A 75 4.87 -11.04 7.37
CA TYR A 75 3.88 -10.51 8.33
C TYR A 75 2.56 -11.29 8.37
N VAL A 76 2.23 -12.07 7.34
CA VAL A 76 0.96 -12.82 7.26
C VAL A 76 1.18 -14.32 7.42
N PHE A 77 2.27 -14.86 6.88
CA PHE A 77 2.56 -16.29 6.90
C PHE A 77 3.69 -16.71 7.85
N CYS A 78 4.20 -15.77 8.65
CA CYS A 78 5.20 -16.05 9.69
C CYS A 78 4.64 -16.94 10.82
#